data_AF-A0AB72X7L7-F1
#
_entry.id   AF-A0AB72X7L7-F1
#
_cell.length_a   1.000
_cell.length_b   1.000
_cell.length_c   1.000
_cell.angle_alpha   90.00
_cell.angle_beta   90.00
_cell.angle_gamma   90.00
#
_symmetry.space_group_name_H-M   'P 1'
#
loop_
_entity.id
_entity.type
_entity.pdbx_description
1 polymer ?
#
loop_
_entity_poly.entity_id
_entity_poly.type
_entity_poly.pdbx_seq_one_letter_code
_entity_poly.pdbx_strand_id
1 'polypeptide(L)'
;MLRRTAVVGALLLSGSALACDLTGLEHPLVFSPGESALPTAEILRLAEWDSQLKDDFRSGGKYRVRLQEASEPAPDPELAVLRLRSIQAVLDAVGIEGDKVESSEADTHLRAAEREGVAPKMPTAAYVVFQPDCQNPCCPGTAPAAPLAPTR
;
A
#
# COMPACT_ATOMS: atom_id res chain seq x y z
N MET A 1 -6.89 11.56 64.46
CA MET A 1 -7.69 10.48 63.82
C MET A 1 -7.59 10.65 62.31
N LEU A 2 -6.63 10.00 61.66
CA LEU A 2 -6.38 10.13 60.21
C LEU A 2 -7.26 9.12 59.45
N ARG A 3 -8.23 9.63 58.67
CA ARG A 3 -9.11 8.83 57.81
C ARG A 3 -8.31 8.28 56.62
N ARG A 4 -8.18 6.95 56.55
CA ARG A 4 -7.79 6.21 55.34
C ARG A 4 -8.99 6.14 54.40
N THR A 5 -8.97 6.87 53.30
CA THR A 5 -9.86 6.62 52.16
C THR A 5 -9.04 5.89 51.09
N ALA A 6 -9.23 4.58 51.00
CA ALA A 6 -8.69 3.77 49.92
C ALA A 6 -9.44 4.10 48.62
N VAL A 7 -8.70 4.50 47.59
CA VAL A 7 -9.18 4.71 46.24
C VAL A 7 -9.54 3.34 45.66
N VAL A 8 -10.83 3.09 45.43
CA VAL A 8 -11.30 1.88 44.73
C VAL A 8 -11.04 2.09 43.24
N GLY A 9 -10.13 1.27 42.71
CA GLY A 9 -9.70 1.30 41.32
C GLY A 9 -10.83 0.99 40.36
N ALA A 10 -10.92 1.80 39.30
CA ALA A 10 -11.78 1.57 38.15
C ALA A 10 -11.36 0.27 37.45
N LEU A 11 -12.20 -0.76 37.53
CA LEU A 11 -12.06 -1.98 36.72
C LEU A 11 -12.39 -1.66 35.26
N LEU A 12 -11.33 -1.53 34.46
CA LEU A 12 -11.10 -2.17 33.17
C LEU A 12 -12.36 -2.73 32.46
N LEU A 13 -12.90 -1.96 31.53
CA LEU A 13 -13.69 -2.47 30.40
C LEU A 13 -13.02 -2.05 29.10
N SER A 14 -11.78 -2.50 28.90
CA SER A 14 -11.12 -2.50 27.59
C SER A 14 -11.64 -3.68 26.78
N GLY A 15 -12.89 -3.57 26.33
CA GLY A 15 -13.54 -4.57 25.49
C GLY A 15 -13.08 -4.43 24.04
N SER A 16 -12.27 -5.39 23.60
CA SER A 16 -12.07 -5.79 22.20
C SER A 16 -11.49 -4.72 21.26
N ALA A 17 -10.19 -4.45 21.37
CA ALA A 17 -9.41 -4.12 20.19
C ALA A 17 -9.30 -5.41 19.33
N LEU A 18 -10.36 -5.73 18.58
CA LEU A 18 -10.21 -6.59 17.41
C LEU A 18 -9.31 -5.80 16.46
N ALA A 19 -8.01 -6.12 16.50
CA ALA A 19 -7.05 -5.64 15.52
C ALA A 19 -7.51 -6.19 14.17
N CYS A 20 -8.20 -5.35 13.41
CA CYS A 20 -8.67 -5.73 12.09
C CYS A 20 -7.45 -5.83 11.18
N ASP A 21 -7.06 -7.07 10.92
CA ASP A 21 -5.89 -7.40 10.13
C ASP A 21 -6.31 -7.47 8.65
N LEU A 22 -6.18 -6.34 7.95
CA LEU A 22 -6.45 -6.27 6.53
C LEU A 22 -5.21 -6.75 5.79
N THR A 23 -5.31 -7.95 5.22
CA THR A 23 -4.23 -8.57 4.43
C THR A 23 -4.44 -8.31 2.94
N GLY A 24 -3.37 -8.43 2.15
CA GLY A 24 -3.46 -8.29 0.69
C GLY A 24 -3.59 -6.85 0.18
N LEU A 25 -3.32 -5.86 1.03
CA LEU A 25 -3.34 -4.44 0.64
C LEU A 25 -2.04 -3.96 -0.03
N GLU A 26 -1.13 -4.87 -0.35
CA GLU A 26 0.15 -4.54 -0.99
C GLU A 26 0.38 -5.45 -2.21
N HIS A 27 0.78 -4.84 -3.33
CA HIS A 27 1.13 -5.54 -4.56
C HIS A 27 2.58 -5.25 -4.96
N PRO A 28 3.45 -6.26 -5.05
CA PRO A 28 4.83 -6.07 -5.48
C PRO A 28 4.92 -5.95 -7.01
N LEU A 29 5.75 -5.04 -7.47
CA LEU A 29 6.19 -4.89 -8.86
C LEU A 29 7.68 -5.19 -8.92
N VAL A 30 8.04 -6.35 -9.46
CA VAL A 30 9.42 -6.86 -9.46
C VAL A 30 10.00 -6.80 -10.86
N PHE A 31 11.16 -6.15 -10.99
CA PHE A 31 11.89 -6.10 -12.24
C PHE A 31 12.77 -7.33 -12.42
N SER A 32 12.83 -7.85 -13.65
CA SER A 32 13.85 -8.82 -14.00
C SER A 32 15.25 -8.17 -13.96
N PRO A 33 16.33 -8.91 -13.66
CA PRO A 33 17.68 -8.35 -13.64
C PRO A 33 18.03 -7.70 -14.98
N GLY A 34 18.51 -6.45 -14.95
CA GLY A 34 18.89 -5.70 -16.16
C GLY A 34 17.72 -5.14 -16.97
N GLU A 35 16.48 -5.56 -16.70
CA GLU A 35 15.31 -5.06 -17.43
C GLU A 35 14.81 -3.75 -16.83
N SER A 36 14.37 -2.85 -17.70
CA SER A 36 13.77 -1.56 -17.33
C SER A 36 12.25 -1.58 -17.29
N ALA A 37 11.62 -2.57 -17.94
CA ALA A 37 10.18 -2.71 -18.04
C ALA A 37 9.67 -3.86 -17.16
N LEU A 38 8.48 -3.67 -16.59
CA LEU A 38 7.77 -4.74 -15.92
C LEU A 38 7.19 -5.72 -16.97
N PRO A 39 7.25 -7.03 -16.72
CA PRO A 39 6.64 -8.00 -17.64
C PRO A 39 5.13 -7.80 -17.68
N THR A 40 4.52 -7.99 -18.84
CA THR A 40 3.07 -7.84 -19.04
C THR A 40 2.24 -8.66 -18.04
N ALA A 41 2.74 -9.83 -17.64
CA ALA A 41 2.09 -10.66 -16.62
C ALA A 41 1.96 -9.95 -15.26
N GLU A 42 2.94 -9.15 -14.85
CA GLU A 42 2.88 -8.38 -13.60
C GLU A 42 1.87 -7.23 -13.71
N ILE A 43 1.80 -6.58 -14.88
CA ILE A 43 0.81 -5.53 -15.14
C ILE A 43 -0.62 -6.10 -15.03
N LEU A 44 -0.86 -7.28 -15.60
CA LEU A 44 -2.16 -7.95 -15.50
C LEU A 44 -2.51 -8.35 -14.07
N ARG A 45 -1.53 -8.80 -13.29
CA ARG A 45 -1.73 -9.13 -11.86
C ARG A 45 -2.04 -7.89 -11.04
N LEU A 46 -1.41 -6.75 -11.33
CA LEU A 46 -1.71 -5.48 -10.67
C LEU A 46 -3.15 -5.04 -10.98
N ALA A 47 -3.58 -5.13 -12.25
CA ALA A 47 -4.94 -4.78 -12.65
C ALA A 47 -6.00 -5.68 -12.00
N GLU A 48 -5.74 -6.98 -11.92
CA GLU A 48 -6.62 -7.93 -11.24
C GLU A 48 -6.73 -7.63 -9.74
N TRP A 49 -5.59 -7.39 -9.09
CA TRP A 49 -5.55 -6.99 -7.68
C TRP A 49 -6.31 -5.69 -7.42
N ASP A 50 -6.13 -4.67 -8.26
CA ASP A 50 -6.84 -3.40 -8.18
C ASP A 50 -8.36 -3.57 -8.36
N SER A 51 -8.79 -4.46 -9.25
CA SER A 51 -10.21 -4.80 -9.42
C SER A 51 -10.78 -5.44 -8.15
N GLN A 52 -10.07 -6.39 -7.55
CA GLN A 52 -10.50 -7.05 -6.30
C GLN A 52 -10.63 -6.04 -5.16
N LEU A 53 -9.68 -5.12 -5.01
CA LEU A 53 -9.75 -4.07 -4.01
C LEU A 53 -10.97 -3.16 -4.18
N LYS A 54 -11.35 -2.82 -5.41
CA LYS A 54 -12.55 -2.00 -5.67
C LYS A 54 -13.84 -2.72 -5.28
N ASP A 55 -13.89 -4.04 -5.46
CA ASP A 55 -15.02 -4.86 -5.05
C ASP A 55 -15.12 -4.99 -3.52
N ASP A 56 -13.98 -5.22 -2.87
CA ASP A 56 -13.87 -5.38 -1.42
C ASP A 56 -14.06 -4.05 -0.66
N PHE A 57 -13.55 -2.94 -1.22
CA PHE A 57 -13.56 -1.61 -0.60
C PHE A 57 -14.34 -0.60 -1.45
N ARG A 58 -15.66 -0.78 -1.52
CA ARG A 58 -16.56 0.13 -2.26
C ARG A 58 -16.55 1.58 -1.77
N SER A 59 -16.08 1.83 -0.55
CA SER A 59 -15.89 3.20 -0.05
C SER A 59 -14.72 3.92 -0.73
N GLY A 60 -13.87 3.19 -1.45
CA GLY A 60 -12.67 3.71 -2.09
C GLY A 60 -11.45 3.67 -1.17
N GLY A 61 -10.41 4.36 -1.60
CA GLY A 61 -9.14 4.47 -0.91
C GLY A 61 -8.10 5.15 -1.77
N LYS A 62 -6.89 5.29 -1.23
CA LYS A 62 -5.74 5.89 -1.90
C LYS A 62 -4.59 4.89 -2.01
N TYR A 63 -3.68 5.14 -2.96
CA TYR A 63 -2.53 4.31 -3.21
C TYR A 63 -1.25 5.03 -2.78
N ARG A 64 -0.31 4.26 -2.24
CA ARG A 64 1.06 4.71 -1.98
C ARG A 64 2.03 3.81 -2.73
N VAL A 65 3.06 4.39 -3.33
CA VAL A 65 4.12 3.63 -4.01
C VAL A 65 5.39 3.72 -3.16
N ARG A 66 5.86 2.56 -2.67
CA ARG A 66 7.12 2.43 -1.94
C ARG A 66 8.15 1.71 -2.81
N LEU A 67 9.40 2.14 -2.74
CA LEU A 67 10.50 1.51 -3.45
C LEU A 67 11.26 0.58 -2.50
N GLN A 68 11.64 -0.58 -3.02
CA GLN A 68 12.75 -1.34 -2.47
C GLN A 68 14.00 -0.96 -3.25
N GLU A 69 14.91 -0.26 -2.58
CA GLU A 69 16.13 0.26 -3.19
C GLU A 69 17.36 -0.51 -2.76
N ALA A 70 18.37 -0.50 -3.63
CA ALA A 70 19.73 -0.84 -3.23
C ALA A 70 20.29 0.22 -2.24
N SER A 71 21.20 -0.20 -1.37
CA SER A 71 21.86 0.71 -0.41
C SER A 71 22.76 1.74 -1.10
N GLU A 72 23.41 1.34 -2.19
CA GLU A 72 24.34 2.15 -2.97
C GLU A 72 23.65 2.78 -4.19
N PRO A 73 24.20 3.89 -4.74
CA PRO A 73 23.74 4.44 -6.02
C PRO A 73 23.72 3.39 -7.13
N ALA A 74 22.81 3.56 -8.08
CA ALA A 74 22.71 2.64 -9.21
C ALA A 74 24.02 2.62 -10.02
N PRO A 75 24.61 1.44 -10.31
CA PRO A 75 25.76 1.35 -11.20
C PRO A 75 25.40 1.78 -12.63
N ASP A 76 24.12 1.65 -12.98
CA ASP A 76 23.52 2.18 -14.20
C ASP A 76 22.37 3.14 -13.82
N PRO A 77 22.67 4.46 -13.73
CA PRO A 77 21.66 5.48 -13.41
C PRO A 77 20.55 5.60 -14.43
N GLU A 78 20.85 5.33 -15.72
CA GLU A 78 19.86 5.40 -16.79
C GLU A 78 18.82 4.28 -16.63
N LEU A 79 19.28 3.05 -16.36
CA LEU A 79 18.39 1.93 -16.05
C LEU A 79 17.51 2.23 -14.83
N ALA A 80 18.06 2.85 -13.79
CA ALA A 80 17.27 3.24 -12.61
C ALA A 80 16.16 4.24 -12.97
N VAL A 81 16.48 5.29 -13.75
CA VAL A 81 15.46 6.25 -14.25
C VAL A 81 14.40 5.54 -15.08
N LEU A 82 14.80 4.64 -15.98
CA LEU A 82 13.86 3.91 -16.83
C LEU A 82 12.91 3.03 -16.01
N ARG A 83 13.41 2.37 -14.95
CA ARG A 83 12.56 1.61 -14.03
C ARG A 83 11.56 2.48 -13.29
N LEU A 84 12.01 3.63 -12.76
CA LEU A 84 11.12 4.57 -12.08
C LEU A 84 10.01 5.06 -13.02
N ARG A 85 10.34 5.36 -14.29
CA ARG A 85 9.36 5.72 -15.32
C ARG A 85 8.43 4.55 -15.68
N SER A 86 8.95 3.33 -15.73
CA SER A 86 8.13 2.14 -15.96
C SER A 86 7.12 1.91 -14.84
N ILE A 87 7.45 2.22 -13.58
CA ILE A 87 6.49 2.13 -12.47
C ILE A 87 5.33 3.10 -12.71
N GLN A 88 5.63 4.37 -13.01
CA GLN A 88 4.61 5.38 -13.30
C GLN A 88 3.72 4.96 -14.47
N ALA A 89 4.32 4.54 -15.59
CA ALA A 89 3.58 4.13 -16.77
C ALA A 89 2.65 2.93 -16.50
N VAL A 90 3.07 1.98 -15.66
CA VAL A 90 2.23 0.84 -15.28
C VAL A 90 1.05 1.27 -14.40
N LEU A 91 1.29 2.16 -13.45
CA LEU A 91 0.23 2.72 -12.58
C LEU A 91 -0.81 3.48 -13.40
N ASP A 92 -0.37 4.34 -14.33
CA ASP A 92 -1.26 5.06 -15.25
C ASP A 92 -2.04 4.08 -16.14
N ALA A 93 -1.38 3.03 -16.66
CA ALA A 93 -2.02 2.03 -17.52
C ALA A 93 -3.13 1.23 -16.81
N VAL A 94 -3.04 1.03 -15.50
CA VAL A 94 -4.10 0.39 -14.70
C VAL A 94 -5.08 1.40 -14.09
N GLY A 95 -4.88 2.70 -14.36
CA GLY A 95 -5.73 3.78 -13.87
C GLY A 95 -5.54 4.15 -12.40
N ILE A 96 -4.36 3.88 -11.84
CA ILE A 96 -3.92 4.31 -10.51
C ILE A 96 -3.07 5.58 -10.67
N GLU A 97 -3.73 6.72 -10.85
CA GLU A 97 -3.06 7.99 -11.17
C GLU A 97 -3.74 9.18 -10.49
N GLY A 98 -3.08 10.34 -10.56
CA GLY A 98 -3.65 11.61 -10.11
C GLY A 98 -4.04 11.61 -8.64
N ASP A 99 -5.30 11.94 -8.35
CA ASP A 99 -5.80 12.07 -6.98
C ASP A 99 -5.91 10.73 -6.25
N LYS A 100 -5.85 9.59 -6.96
CA LYS A 100 -5.84 8.25 -6.35
C LYS A 100 -4.52 7.95 -5.66
N VAL A 101 -3.41 8.55 -6.10
CA VAL A 101 -2.08 8.33 -5.53
C VAL A 101 -1.80 9.39 -4.47
N GLU A 102 -1.74 8.99 -3.20
CA GLU A 102 -1.42 9.89 -2.10
C GLU A 102 0.08 10.22 -2.06
N SER A 103 0.93 9.21 -2.28
CA SER A 103 2.37 9.40 -2.34
C SER A 103 3.05 8.40 -3.27
N SER A 104 4.13 8.84 -3.92
CA SER A 104 4.93 7.98 -4.79
C SER A 104 6.42 8.27 -4.62
N GLU A 105 7.13 7.30 -4.06
CA GLU A 105 8.59 7.34 -3.99
C GLU A 105 9.20 7.29 -5.40
N ALA A 106 8.57 6.60 -6.35
CA ALA A 106 9.03 6.59 -7.74
C ALA A 106 9.05 8.00 -8.37
N ASP A 107 7.96 8.75 -8.21
CA ASP A 107 7.86 10.15 -8.68
C ASP A 107 8.81 11.08 -7.93
N THR A 108 8.94 10.89 -6.60
CA THR A 108 9.88 11.67 -5.77
C THR A 108 11.31 11.50 -6.25
N HIS A 109 11.74 10.27 -6.52
CA HIS A 109 13.10 9.96 -6.97
C HIS A 109 13.35 10.44 -8.40
N LEU A 110 12.36 10.36 -9.29
CA LEU A 110 12.46 10.94 -10.63
C LEU A 110 12.65 12.46 -10.59
N ARG A 111 11.87 13.16 -9.77
CA ARG A 111 12.00 14.62 -9.61
C ARG A 111 13.36 15.01 -9.05
N ALA A 112 13.88 14.25 -8.08
CA ALA A 112 15.22 14.49 -7.54
C ALA A 112 16.31 14.27 -8.60
N ALA A 113 16.21 13.21 -9.41
CA ALA A 113 17.15 12.97 -10.49
C ALA A 113 17.10 14.07 -11.57
N GLU A 114 15.89 14.49 -11.98
CA GLU A 114 15.70 15.44 -13.07
C GLU A 114 15.98 16.90 -12.69
N ARG A 115 15.63 17.31 -11.46
CA ARG A 115 15.74 18.72 -11.02
C ARG A 115 17.00 19.01 -10.22
N GLU A 116 17.43 18.05 -9.40
CA GLU A 116 18.52 18.23 -8.44
C GLU A 116 19.81 17.51 -8.89
N GLY A 117 19.74 16.69 -9.95
CA GLY A 117 20.88 15.92 -10.44
C GLY A 117 21.33 14.83 -9.48
N VAL A 118 20.46 14.40 -8.55
CA VAL A 118 20.77 13.35 -7.58
C VAL A 118 20.86 12.02 -8.31
N ALA A 119 21.94 11.27 -8.09
CA ALA A 119 22.09 9.93 -8.65
C ALA A 119 21.00 9.00 -8.10
N PRO A 120 20.12 8.42 -8.94
CA PRO A 120 19.08 7.53 -8.49
C PRO A 120 19.69 6.25 -7.90
N LYS A 121 19.10 5.75 -6.83
CA LYS A 121 19.33 4.39 -6.36
C LYS A 121 18.62 3.41 -7.27
N MET A 122 19.12 2.19 -7.35
CA MET A 122 18.50 1.16 -8.18
C MET A 122 17.25 0.61 -7.48
N PRO A 123 16.03 0.79 -8.05
CA PRO A 123 14.85 0.11 -7.55
C PRO A 123 14.91 -1.37 -7.97
N THR A 124 14.94 -2.28 -7.00
CA THR A 124 14.87 -3.73 -7.24
C THR A 124 13.43 -4.22 -7.26
N ALA A 125 12.57 -3.58 -6.49
CA ALA A 125 11.12 -3.76 -6.53
C ALA A 125 10.41 -2.45 -6.17
N ALA A 126 9.11 -2.38 -6.45
CA ALA A 126 8.21 -1.39 -5.89
C ALA A 126 7.02 -2.10 -5.24
N TYR A 127 6.41 -1.48 -4.25
CA TYR A 127 5.20 -1.96 -3.60
C TYR A 127 4.11 -0.92 -3.78
N VAL A 128 3.03 -1.32 -4.43
CA VAL A 128 1.80 -0.53 -4.53
C VAL A 128 0.94 -0.89 -3.32
N VAL A 129 0.75 0.06 -2.42
CA VAL A 129 0.03 -0.13 -1.15
C VAL A 129 -1.31 0.58 -1.24
N PHE A 130 -2.41 -0.13 -1.02
CA PHE A 130 -3.75 0.44 -0.94
C PHE A 130 -4.11 0.82 0.50
N GLN A 131 -4.66 2.00 0.66
CA GLN A 131 -5.13 2.56 1.92
C GLN A 131 -6.64 2.79 1.81
N PRO A 132 -7.45 1.88 2.35
CA PRO A 132 -8.90 1.99 2.22
C PRO A 132 -9.46 3.16 3.03
N ASP A 133 -10.46 3.83 2.49
CA ASP A 133 -11.19 4.88 3.18
C ASP A 133 -12.23 4.24 4.11
N CYS A 134 -11.84 4.06 5.38
CA CYS A 134 -12.65 3.35 6.36
C CYS A 134 -13.26 4.28 7.38
N GLN A 135 -14.59 4.25 7.49
CA GLN A 135 -15.32 4.98 8.52
C GLN A 135 -15.16 4.36 9.92
N ASN A 136 -14.79 3.08 9.98
CA ASN A 136 -14.60 2.33 11.21
C ASN A 136 -13.17 1.76 11.27
N PRO A 137 -12.62 1.48 12.47
CA PRO A 137 -11.29 0.89 12.64
C PRO A 137 -11.15 -0.48 11.94
N CYS A 138 -12.28 -1.11 11.67
CA CYS A 138 -12.41 -2.26 10.79
C CYS A 138 -13.13 -1.79 9.54
N CYS A 139 -12.38 -1.65 8.45
CA CYS A 139 -12.98 -1.58 7.12
C CYS A 139 -13.91 -2.80 6.97
N PRO A 140 -15.09 -2.67 6.37
CA PRO A 140 -15.93 -3.82 6.08
C PRO A 140 -15.27 -4.69 4.99
N GLY A 141 -14.16 -5.34 5.31
CA GLY A 141 -13.66 -6.51 4.62
C GLY A 141 -14.43 -7.70 5.18
N THR A 142 -15.18 -8.38 4.31
CA THR A 142 -15.93 -9.62 4.52
C THR A 142 -15.95 -10.11 5.97
N ALA A 143 -16.90 -9.62 6.77
CA ALA A 143 -17.38 -10.47 7.87
C ALA A 143 -17.84 -11.79 7.22
N PRO A 144 -17.35 -12.97 7.66
CA PRO A 144 -17.88 -14.22 7.14
C PRO A 144 -19.39 -14.18 7.36
N ALA A 145 -20.16 -14.42 6.30
CA ALA A 145 -21.62 -14.44 6.39
C ALA A 145 -21.99 -15.35 7.56
N ALA A 146 -22.53 -14.75 8.62
CA ALA A 146 -23.01 -15.52 9.75
C ALA A 146 -23.99 -16.57 9.18
N PRO A 147 -23.87 -17.85 9.57
CA PRO A 147 -24.82 -18.86 9.13
C PRO A 147 -26.22 -18.35 9.46
N LEU A 148 -27.10 -18.30 8.46
CA LEU A 148 -28.51 -18.00 8.67
C LEU A 148 -29.02 -18.96 9.76
N ALA A 149 -29.26 -18.42 10.95
CA ALA A 149 -29.86 -19.18 12.02
C ALA A 149 -31.23 -19.68 11.52
N PRO A 150 -31.53 -20.98 11.60
CA PRO A 150 -32.84 -21.48 11.21
C PRO A 150 -33.89 -20.90 12.16
N THR A 151 -34.84 -20.17 11.59
CA THR A 151 -36.06 -19.74 12.27
C THR A 151 -36.83 -20.99 12.71
N ARG A 152 -37.03 -21.13 14.02
CA ARG A 152 -38.06 -21.96 14.63
C ARG A 152 -38.78 -21.17 15.70
#